data_AF-A0A0A2LT38-F1
#
_entry.id   AF-A0A0A2LT38-F1
#
_cell.length_a   1.000
_cell.length_b   1.000
_cell.length_c   1.000
_cell.angle_alpha   90.00
_cell.angle_beta   90.00
_cell.angle_gamma   90.00
#
_symmetry.space_group_name_H-M   'P 1'
#
loop_
_entity.id
_entity.type
_entity.pdbx_description
1 polymer ?
#
loop_
_entity_poly.entity_id
_entity_poly.type
_entity_poly.pdbx_seq_one_letter_code
_entity_poly.pdbx_strand_id
1 'polypeptide(L)'
;MKRFALIFLFTFLLSPKSYSQVCGGGILTFNIYTLNGEDVKEFDYEIFPVSRELLQKNYYDKLTIKKYKDCPEYSLFKDVQKSGSIIGKVFVDQIIDNNDPKLNAKLQELLDTSAIAQKGTITSTLFFSTRENQSFPIVLKISNGDREVYILGNYFGNCDREASLLWGKGYKIK
;
A
#
# COMPACT_ATOMS: atom_id res chain seq x y z
N MET A 1 -15.10 -62.11 -1.21
CA MET A 1 -14.44 -60.85 -0.78
C MET A 1 -13.25 -60.59 -1.70
N LYS A 2 -12.93 -59.32 -2.01
CA LYS A 2 -11.88 -58.83 -2.97
C LYS A 2 -12.40 -58.41 -4.36
N ARG A 3 -13.20 -57.32 -4.44
CA ARG A 3 -13.43 -56.57 -5.69
C ARG A 3 -13.62 -55.05 -5.47
N PHE A 4 -12.97 -54.46 -4.46
CA PHE A 4 -13.14 -53.02 -4.15
C PHE A 4 -11.81 -52.28 -3.89
N ALA A 5 -10.75 -52.61 -4.63
CA ALA A 5 -9.42 -52.03 -4.36
C ALA A 5 -8.75 -51.36 -5.58
N LEU A 6 -9.51 -50.92 -6.59
CA LEU A 6 -8.92 -50.33 -7.81
C LEU A 6 -9.44 -48.94 -8.19
N ILE A 7 -10.39 -48.37 -7.44
CA ILE A 7 -10.95 -47.04 -7.75
C ILE A 7 -10.24 -45.92 -6.95
N PHE A 8 -9.54 -46.25 -5.86
CA PHE A 8 -8.82 -45.25 -5.04
C PHE A 8 -7.43 -44.85 -5.56
N LEU A 9 -6.90 -45.52 -6.60
CA LEU A 9 -5.56 -45.21 -7.12
C LEU A 9 -5.55 -44.10 -8.19
N PHE A 10 -6.70 -43.73 -8.74
CA PHE A 10 -6.78 -42.72 -9.81
C PHE A 10 -7.05 -41.29 -9.32
N THR A 11 -7.49 -41.11 -8.06
CA THR A 11 -7.78 -39.78 -7.51
C THR A 11 -6.54 -39.06 -6.97
N PHE A 12 -5.40 -39.76 -6.81
CA PHE A 12 -4.15 -39.17 -6.31
C PHE A 12 -3.17 -38.68 -7.41
N LEU A 13 -3.43 -38.99 -8.68
CA LEU A 13 -2.57 -38.59 -9.82
C LEU A 13 -3.02 -37.29 -10.50
N LEU A 14 -4.17 -36.75 -10.09
CA LEU A 14 -4.70 -35.48 -10.55
C LEU A 14 -4.74 -34.52 -9.36
N SER A 15 -3.58 -34.20 -8.77
CA SER A 15 -3.46 -32.97 -8.01
C SER A 15 -3.74 -31.84 -9.01
N PRO A 16 -4.89 -31.14 -8.95
CA PRO A 16 -5.04 -29.95 -9.77
C PRO A 16 -3.88 -29.05 -9.39
N LYS A 17 -3.06 -28.68 -10.38
CA LYS A 17 -2.13 -27.56 -10.19
C LYS A 17 -3.02 -26.40 -9.78
N SER A 18 -2.98 -26.04 -8.51
CA SER A 18 -3.69 -24.88 -7.99
C SER A 18 -3.10 -23.68 -8.71
N TYR A 19 -3.74 -23.27 -9.81
CA TYR A 19 -3.44 -22.00 -10.44
C TYR A 19 -3.90 -20.95 -9.42
N SER A 20 -2.95 -20.28 -8.77
CA SER A 20 -3.22 -19.03 -8.09
C SER A 20 -3.88 -18.12 -9.13
N GLN A 21 -5.16 -17.81 -8.93
CA GLN A 21 -5.87 -16.93 -9.84
C GLN A 21 -5.14 -15.59 -9.84
N VAL A 22 -4.76 -15.11 -11.03
CA VAL A 22 -4.36 -13.73 -11.25
C VAL A 22 -5.60 -12.91 -10.90
N CYS A 23 -5.56 -12.15 -9.80
CA CYS A 23 -6.72 -11.38 -9.35
C CYS A 23 -7.03 -10.24 -10.32
N GLY A 24 -6.06 -9.85 -11.17
CA GLY A 24 -6.21 -8.81 -12.19
C GLY A 24 -6.21 -7.39 -11.62
N GLY A 25 -6.81 -7.20 -10.44
CA GLY A 25 -6.89 -5.95 -9.69
C GLY A 25 -7.88 -6.07 -8.53
N GLY A 26 -8.22 -4.93 -7.93
CA GLY A 26 -9.13 -4.88 -6.78
C GLY A 26 -9.29 -3.47 -6.23
N ILE A 27 -9.64 -3.38 -4.96
CA ILE A 27 -9.76 -2.12 -4.20
C ILE A 27 -8.90 -2.22 -2.94
N LEU A 28 -8.02 -1.25 -2.73
CA LEU A 28 -7.47 -0.98 -1.41
C LEU A 28 -8.39 0.00 -0.69
N THR A 29 -8.85 -0.40 0.48
CA THR A 29 -9.57 0.46 1.41
C THR A 29 -8.59 0.98 2.46
N PHE A 30 -8.34 2.29 2.45
CA PHE A 30 -7.53 2.97 3.46
C PHE A 30 -8.45 3.60 4.49
N ASN A 31 -8.43 3.12 5.73
CA ASN A 31 -9.29 3.57 6.82
C ASN A 31 -8.53 4.42 7.85
N ILE A 32 -9.18 5.42 8.40
CA ILE A 32 -8.69 6.24 9.51
C ILE A 32 -9.65 6.04 10.68
N TYR A 33 -9.10 5.59 11.81
CA TYR A 33 -9.86 5.37 13.04
C TYR A 33 -9.33 6.26 14.16
N THR A 34 -10.20 7.03 14.80
CA THR A 34 -9.88 7.78 16.03
C THR A 34 -10.04 6.88 17.26
N LEU A 35 -9.06 6.88 18.16
CA LEU A 35 -9.18 6.14 19.41
C LEU A 35 -10.19 6.83 20.35
N ASN A 36 -10.98 6.02 21.07
CA ASN A 36 -11.94 6.42 22.12
C ASN A 36 -13.27 7.03 21.67
N GLY A 37 -13.72 6.82 20.44
CA GLY A 37 -15.06 7.24 20.01
C GLY A 37 -15.26 8.75 20.01
N GLU A 38 -14.18 9.54 19.91
CA GLU A 38 -14.29 10.95 19.53
C GLU A 38 -14.97 11.05 18.16
N ASP A 39 -15.83 12.07 18.00
CA ASP A 39 -16.50 12.36 16.73
C ASP A 39 -15.51 12.31 15.58
N VAL A 40 -15.94 11.67 14.49
CA VAL A 40 -15.18 11.50 13.26
C VAL A 40 -14.70 12.87 12.80
N LYS A 41 -13.40 13.15 12.99
CA LYS A 41 -12.80 14.41 12.53
C LYS A 41 -12.69 14.35 11.02
N GLU A 42 -13.01 15.46 10.35
CA GLU A 42 -12.56 15.62 8.97
C GLU A 42 -11.03 15.71 8.97
N PHE A 43 -10.43 14.93 8.08
CA PHE A 43 -9.00 14.91 7.83
C PHE A 43 -8.75 15.47 6.44
N ASP A 44 -7.78 16.36 6.33
CA ASP A 44 -7.20 16.71 5.05
C ASP A 44 -6.27 15.58 4.60
N TYR A 45 -6.28 15.29 3.31
CA TYR A 45 -5.33 14.40 2.69
C TYR A 45 -4.66 15.03 1.47
N GLU A 46 -3.43 14.61 1.22
CA GLU A 46 -2.67 14.98 0.03
C GLU A 46 -1.80 13.79 -0.41
N ILE A 47 -1.79 13.51 -1.71
CA ILE A 47 -1.10 12.38 -2.31
C ILE A 47 0.06 12.88 -3.16
N PHE A 48 1.26 12.39 -2.86
CA PHE A 48 2.48 12.78 -3.55
C PHE A 48 3.10 11.60 -4.31
N PRO A 49 3.59 11.83 -5.53
CA PRO A 49 4.32 10.82 -6.28
C PRO A 49 5.71 10.60 -5.68
N VAL A 50 6.14 9.34 -5.59
CA VAL A 50 7.47 8.98 -5.09
C VAL A 50 8.33 8.46 -6.23
N SER A 51 9.50 9.06 -6.42
CA SER A 51 10.49 8.55 -7.36
C SER A 51 11.09 7.25 -6.84
N ARG A 52 11.06 6.18 -7.64
CA ARG A 52 11.66 4.90 -7.27
C ARG A 52 13.16 5.01 -7.00
N GLU A 53 13.86 5.82 -7.80
CA GLU A 53 15.30 6.04 -7.64
C GLU A 53 15.61 6.78 -6.33
N LEU A 54 14.89 7.87 -6.06
CA LEU A 54 15.06 8.62 -4.83
C LEU A 54 14.66 7.80 -3.60
N LEU A 55 13.58 7.03 -3.68
CA LEU A 55 13.15 6.12 -2.62
C LEU A 55 14.23 5.09 -2.28
N GLN A 56 14.82 4.46 -3.32
CA GLN A 56 15.91 3.51 -3.11
C GLN A 56 17.10 4.18 -2.43
N LYS A 57 17.58 5.29 -2.97
CA LYS A 57 18.81 5.97 -2.51
C LYS A 57 18.66 6.64 -1.15
N ASN A 58 17.53 7.33 -0.92
CA ASN A 58 17.38 8.24 0.20
C ASN A 58 16.60 7.64 1.38
N TYR A 59 15.94 6.50 1.19
CA TYR A 59 15.20 5.82 2.24
C TYR A 59 15.69 4.39 2.45
N TYR A 60 15.54 3.52 1.45
CA TYR A 60 15.88 2.10 1.61
C TYR A 60 17.38 1.90 1.89
N ASP A 61 18.26 2.50 1.12
CA ASP A 61 19.71 2.35 1.30
C ASP A 61 20.22 2.92 2.63
N LYS A 62 19.53 3.94 3.18
CA LYS A 62 19.90 4.56 4.47
C LYS A 62 19.42 3.74 5.66
N LEU A 63 18.29 3.05 5.55
CA LEU A 63 17.67 2.31 6.64
C LEU A 63 17.99 0.82 6.63
N THR A 64 18.33 0.25 5.47
CA THR A 64 18.70 -1.16 5.35
C THR A 64 20.18 -1.37 5.62
N ILE A 65 20.50 -2.37 6.44
CA ILE A 65 21.87 -2.88 6.52
C ILE A 65 22.19 -3.56 5.18
N LYS A 66 23.40 -3.40 4.64
CA LYS A 66 23.83 -3.89 3.32
C LYS A 66 23.41 -5.34 3.00
N LYS A 67 23.31 -6.20 4.01
CA LYS A 67 22.86 -7.60 3.92
C LYS A 67 21.40 -7.77 3.44
N TYR A 68 20.53 -6.80 3.70
CA TYR A 68 19.09 -6.87 3.42
C TYR A 68 18.66 -6.03 2.22
N LYS A 69 19.60 -5.37 1.55
CA LYS A 69 19.34 -4.46 0.41
C LYS A 69 18.62 -5.16 -0.74
N ASP A 70 18.96 -6.43 -0.98
CA ASP A 70 18.39 -7.26 -2.05
C ASP A 70 17.37 -8.29 -1.51
N CYS A 71 16.82 -8.09 -0.31
CA CYS A 71 15.81 -8.97 0.27
C CYS A 71 14.42 -8.31 0.15
N PRO A 72 13.60 -8.69 -0.85
CA PRO A 72 12.20 -8.22 -0.96
C PRO A 72 11.38 -8.55 0.28
N GLU A 73 11.86 -9.53 1.04
CA GLU A 73 11.26 -10.02 2.27
C GLU A 73 11.54 -9.19 3.52
N TYR A 74 12.40 -8.18 3.43
CA TYR A 74 12.70 -7.31 4.58
C TYR A 74 11.44 -6.51 4.96
N SER A 75 11.22 -6.37 6.27
CA SER A 75 9.95 -5.86 6.82
C SER A 75 9.57 -4.50 6.25
N LEU A 76 10.54 -3.61 6.06
CA LEU A 76 10.33 -2.28 5.49
C LEU A 76 9.66 -2.32 4.10
N PHE A 77 10.11 -3.21 3.22
CA PHE A 77 9.52 -3.36 1.88
C PHE A 77 8.14 -4.02 1.97
N LYS A 78 7.99 -5.05 2.81
CA LYS A 78 6.72 -5.74 3.03
C LYS A 78 5.66 -4.78 3.55
N ASP A 79 6.00 -3.91 4.49
CA ASP A 79 5.08 -2.96 5.09
C ASP A 79 4.60 -1.95 4.05
N VAL A 80 5.51 -1.34 3.27
CA VAL A 80 5.17 -0.43 2.17
C VAL A 80 4.24 -1.08 1.14
N GLN A 81 4.41 -2.38 0.87
CA GLN A 81 3.56 -3.11 -0.08
C GLN A 81 2.21 -3.56 0.50
N LYS A 82 2.12 -3.79 1.81
CA LYS A 82 0.90 -4.26 2.48
C LYS A 82 0.00 -3.10 2.88
N SER A 83 0.33 -2.42 3.97
CA SER A 83 -0.49 -1.35 4.56
C SER A 83 0.16 0.04 4.52
N GLY A 84 1.47 0.11 4.27
CA GLY A 84 2.26 1.33 4.27
C GLY A 84 3.19 1.42 5.48
N SER A 85 4.07 2.42 5.48
CA SER A 85 5.00 2.70 6.56
C SER A 85 4.95 4.18 6.91
N ILE A 86 4.80 4.51 8.20
CA ILE A 86 4.86 5.90 8.65
C ILE A 86 6.30 6.37 8.57
N ILE A 87 6.52 7.49 7.87
CA ILE A 87 7.85 8.05 7.65
C ILE A 87 7.98 9.46 8.21
N GLY A 88 9.19 9.82 8.65
CA GLY A 88 9.49 11.17 9.10
C GLY A 88 9.59 12.15 7.93
N LYS A 89 9.16 13.40 8.15
CA LYS A 89 9.20 14.49 7.16
C LYS A 89 10.55 14.66 6.47
N VAL A 90 11.66 14.47 7.21
CA VAL A 90 13.02 14.52 6.67
C VAL A 90 13.25 13.61 5.46
N PHE A 91 12.56 12.47 5.39
CA PHE A 91 12.66 11.54 4.26
C PHE A 91 11.69 11.91 3.13
N VAL A 92 10.54 12.48 3.45
CA VAL A 92 9.49 12.86 2.49
C VAL A 92 10.04 13.79 1.42
N ASP A 93 10.70 14.87 1.84
CA ASP A 93 11.27 15.87 0.93
C ASP A 93 12.43 15.31 0.06
N GLN A 94 12.97 14.15 0.42
CA GLN A 94 14.06 13.49 -0.30
C GLN A 94 13.58 12.43 -1.29
N ILE A 95 12.30 12.03 -1.25
CA ILE A 95 11.76 10.92 -2.07
C ILE A 95 10.64 11.37 -3.02
N ILE A 96 9.96 12.47 -2.72
CA ILE A 96 8.94 13.04 -3.60
C ILE A 96 9.60 13.66 -4.82
N ASP A 97 9.01 13.45 -5.99
CA ASP A 97 9.43 14.11 -7.23
C ASP A 97 8.23 14.70 -7.97
N ASN A 98 7.83 15.91 -7.56
CA ASN A 98 6.75 16.66 -8.20
C ASN A 98 7.17 17.28 -9.53
N ASN A 99 8.45 17.20 -9.92
CA ASN A 99 8.95 17.84 -11.14
C ASN A 99 9.05 16.87 -12.31
N ASP A 100 8.94 15.56 -12.08
CA ASP A 100 8.88 14.55 -13.14
C ASP A 100 7.47 14.52 -13.79
N PRO A 101 7.31 15.02 -15.02
CA PRO A 101 6.01 15.06 -15.68
C PRO A 101 5.44 13.68 -15.98
N LYS A 102 6.28 12.66 -16.21
CA LYS A 102 5.81 11.29 -16.45
C LYS A 102 5.28 10.67 -15.16
N LEU A 103 5.98 10.91 -14.06
CA LEU A 103 5.56 10.43 -12.75
C LEU A 103 4.24 11.09 -12.32
N ASN A 104 4.12 12.40 -12.49
CA ASN A 104 2.88 13.14 -12.21
C ASN A 104 1.71 12.67 -13.10
N ALA A 105 1.93 12.52 -14.41
CA ALA A 105 0.91 12.02 -15.31
C ALA A 105 0.45 10.61 -14.91
N LYS A 106 1.38 9.74 -14.48
CA LYS A 106 1.03 8.40 -14.01
C LYS A 106 0.24 8.42 -12.70
N LEU A 107 0.61 9.30 -11.76
CA LEU A 107 -0.17 9.49 -10.54
C LEU A 107 -1.59 9.94 -10.89
N GLN A 108 -1.74 10.93 -11.77
CA GLN A 108 -3.06 11.43 -12.19
C GLN A 108 -3.92 10.32 -12.81
N GLU A 109 -3.38 9.50 -13.72
CA GLU A 109 -4.10 8.35 -14.30
C GLU A 109 -4.64 7.39 -13.21
N LEU A 110 -3.82 7.10 -12.19
CA LEU A 110 -4.17 6.19 -11.11
C LEU A 110 -5.22 6.79 -10.15
N LEU A 111 -5.13 8.10 -9.91
CA LEU A 111 -6.10 8.87 -9.13
C LEU A 111 -7.45 8.94 -9.85
N ASP A 112 -7.44 9.24 -11.15
CA ASP A 112 -8.64 9.29 -12.00
C ASP A 112 -9.34 7.92 -12.03
N THR A 113 -8.58 6.84 -12.17
CA THR A 113 -9.11 5.46 -12.12
C THR A 113 -9.75 5.16 -10.75
N SER A 114 -9.21 5.72 -9.67
CA SER A 114 -9.71 5.53 -8.32
C SER A 114 -10.84 6.52 -7.94
N ALA A 115 -11.17 7.46 -8.82
CA ALA A 115 -12.06 8.58 -8.53
C ALA A 115 -11.67 9.36 -7.26
N ILE A 116 -10.37 9.50 -7.00
CA ILE A 116 -9.81 10.26 -5.88
C ILE A 116 -9.13 11.52 -6.41
N ALA A 117 -9.37 12.67 -5.81
CA ALA A 117 -8.60 13.88 -6.10
C ALA A 117 -7.22 13.79 -5.46
N GLN A 118 -6.19 14.47 -6.01
CA GLN A 118 -4.86 14.42 -5.40
C GLN A 118 -4.82 15.00 -3.97
N LYS A 119 -5.73 15.92 -3.66
CA LYS A 119 -5.92 16.52 -2.33
C LYS A 119 -7.40 16.72 -2.04
N GLY A 120 -7.79 16.65 -0.77
CA GLY A 120 -9.17 16.91 -0.34
C GLY A 120 -9.38 16.63 1.13
N THR A 121 -10.65 16.52 1.53
CA THR A 121 -11.06 16.12 2.87
C THR A 121 -11.70 14.74 2.86
N ILE A 122 -11.51 14.00 3.96
CA ILE A 122 -12.14 12.70 4.22
C ILE A 122 -12.53 12.60 5.68
N THR A 123 -13.61 11.89 5.95
CA THR A 123 -14.02 11.55 7.31
C THR A 123 -13.33 10.28 7.81
N SER A 124 -13.26 9.25 6.98
CA SER A 124 -12.69 7.96 7.40
C SER A 124 -11.91 7.22 6.32
N THR A 125 -12.37 7.24 5.07
CA THR A 125 -11.95 6.20 4.11
C THR A 125 -11.57 6.76 2.74
N LEU A 126 -10.51 6.22 2.16
CA LEU A 126 -10.11 6.38 0.76
C LEU A 126 -10.13 5.02 0.06
N PHE A 127 -10.59 4.99 -1.20
CA PHE A 127 -10.68 3.78 -2.01
C PHE A 127 -9.76 3.87 -3.23
N PHE A 128 -8.68 3.10 -3.22
CA PHE A 128 -7.73 3.06 -4.33
C PHE A 128 -8.03 1.89 -5.23
N SER A 129 -8.17 2.12 -6.53
CA SER A 129 -8.24 1.04 -7.52
C SER A 129 -6.86 0.40 -7.67
N THR A 130 -6.78 -0.91 -7.48
CA THR A 130 -5.52 -1.66 -7.52
C THR A 130 -5.38 -2.50 -8.78
N ARG A 131 -4.13 -2.76 -9.19
CA ARG A 131 -3.77 -3.74 -10.22
C ARG A 131 -2.66 -4.62 -9.68
N GLU A 132 -2.75 -5.93 -9.89
CA GLU A 132 -1.90 -6.94 -9.24
C GLU A 132 -0.39 -6.63 -9.37
N ASN A 133 0.06 -6.29 -10.57
CA ASN A 133 1.47 -6.02 -10.86
C ASN A 133 1.84 -4.52 -10.81
N GLN A 134 0.95 -3.67 -10.32
CA GLN A 134 1.22 -2.24 -10.24
C GLN A 134 2.11 -1.94 -9.04
N SER A 135 3.25 -1.31 -9.32
CA SER A 135 4.15 -0.78 -8.30
C SER A 135 4.28 0.71 -8.49
N PHE A 136 3.57 1.48 -7.68
CA PHE A 136 3.63 2.94 -7.70
C PHE A 136 3.59 3.44 -6.26
N PRO A 137 4.77 3.55 -5.60
CA PRO A 137 4.82 4.10 -4.26
C PRO A 137 4.37 5.56 -4.29
N ILE A 138 3.63 5.94 -3.26
CA ILE A 138 3.21 7.32 -2.99
C ILE A 138 3.48 7.64 -1.53
N VAL A 139 3.52 8.93 -1.24
CA VAL A 139 3.34 9.42 0.14
C VAL A 139 1.91 9.92 0.27
N LEU A 140 1.14 9.30 1.15
CA LEU A 140 -0.14 9.81 1.61
C LEU A 140 0.10 10.65 2.87
N LYS A 141 -0.15 11.95 2.76
CA LYS A 141 -0.18 12.87 3.90
C LYS A 141 -1.61 12.92 4.43
N ILE A 142 -1.77 12.73 5.75
CA ILE A 142 -3.03 12.91 6.46
C ILE A 142 -2.83 13.97 7.55
N SER A 143 -3.74 14.94 7.67
CA SER A 143 -3.68 15.98 8.70
C SER A 143 -5.06 16.38 9.23
N ASN A 144 -5.10 16.99 10.41
CA ASN A 144 -6.32 17.52 11.04
C ASN A 144 -6.18 18.99 11.50
N GLY A 145 -5.33 19.77 10.81
CA GLY A 145 -4.96 21.14 11.19
C GLY A 145 -3.86 21.21 12.25
N ASP A 146 -3.95 20.43 13.33
CA ASP A 146 -2.97 20.47 14.43
C ASP A 146 -1.76 19.56 14.19
N ARG A 147 -1.98 18.45 13.48
CA ARG A 147 -0.99 17.38 13.30
C ARG A 147 -1.03 16.82 11.90
N GLU A 148 0.12 16.36 11.44
CA GLU A 148 0.29 15.69 10.16
C GLU A 148 1.06 14.38 10.32
N VAL A 149 0.73 13.39 9.50
CA VAL A 149 1.46 12.13 9.35
C VAL A 149 1.70 11.86 7.87
N TYR A 150 2.86 11.29 7.58
CA TYR A 150 3.26 10.90 6.23
C TYR A 150 3.40 9.39 6.16
N ILE A 151 2.73 8.79 5.18
CA ILE A 151 2.66 7.35 5.04
C ILE A 151 3.15 6.97 3.65
N LEU A 152 4.26 6.26 3.59
CA LEU A 152 4.79 5.68 2.36
C LEU A 152 4.08 4.36 2.08
N GLY A 153 3.42 4.25 0.93
CA GLY A 153 2.71 3.03 0.55
C GLY A 153 2.62 2.83 -0.95
N ASN A 154 2.58 1.59 -1.41
CA ASN A 154 2.16 1.25 -2.77
C ASN A 154 0.65 1.01 -2.73
N TYR A 155 -0.21 2.03 -2.88
CA TYR A 155 -1.67 1.88 -2.73
C TYR A 155 -2.43 1.48 -4.00
N PHE A 156 -1.76 1.48 -5.15
CA PHE A 156 -2.35 1.07 -6.43
C PHE A 156 -1.97 -0.35 -6.86
N GLY A 157 -1.15 -1.04 -6.07
CA GLY A 157 -0.69 -2.40 -6.34
C GLY A 157 -1.50 -3.50 -5.66
N ASN A 158 -1.20 -4.74 -6.03
CA ASN A 158 -1.77 -5.97 -5.48
C ASN A 158 -3.28 -6.10 -5.75
N CYS A 159 -3.93 -7.04 -5.06
CA CYS A 159 -5.37 -7.31 -5.13
C CYS A 159 -6.13 -6.48 -4.08
N ASP A 160 -7.35 -6.90 -3.75
CA ASP A 160 -8.12 -6.37 -2.63
C ASP A 160 -7.33 -6.44 -1.32
N ARG A 161 -7.36 -5.34 -0.56
CA ARG A 161 -6.70 -5.25 0.74
C ARG A 161 -7.21 -4.07 1.55
N GLU A 162 -6.82 -4.08 2.81
CA GLU A 162 -7.13 -3.02 3.74
C GLU A 162 -5.83 -2.47 4.35
N ALA A 163 -5.81 -1.17 4.58
CA ALA A 163 -4.78 -0.48 5.35
C ALA A 163 -5.48 0.46 6.34
N SER A 164 -5.01 0.51 7.57
CA SER A 164 -5.67 1.27 8.63
C SER A 164 -4.71 2.16 9.39
N LEU A 165 -5.00 3.46 9.44
CA LEU A 165 -4.34 4.43 10.30
C LEU A 165 -5.14 4.58 11.60
N LEU A 166 -4.51 4.25 12.73
CA LEU A 166 -5.03 4.56 14.06
C LEU A 166 -4.54 5.95 14.48
N TRP A 167 -5.47 6.90 14.57
CA TRP A 167 -5.25 8.28 14.96
C TRP A 167 -5.51 8.48 16.47
N GLY A 168 -4.47 8.80 17.24
CA GLY A 168 -4.57 8.98 18.70
C GLY A 168 -3.41 9.81 19.26
N LYS A 169 -2.99 9.55 20.51
CA LYS A 169 -1.79 10.19 21.11
C LYS A 169 -0.50 9.87 20.34
N GLY A 170 -0.48 8.75 19.63
CA GLY A 170 0.51 8.41 18.61
C GLY A 170 -0.20 7.79 17.41
N TYR A 171 0.58 7.46 16.37
CA TYR A 171 0.07 6.88 15.13
C TYR A 171 0.50 5.42 15.01
N LYS A 172 -0.38 4.59 14.44
CA LYS A 172 -0.05 3.22 14.05
C LYS A 172 -0.70 2.91 12.71
N ILE A 173 0.01 2.17 11.87
CA ILE A 173 -0.53 1.62 10.63
C ILE A 173 -0.65 0.11 10.76
N LYS A 174 -1.73 -0.45 10.22
CA LYS A 174 -2.02 -1.89 10.21
C LYS A 174 -2.45 -2.33 8.82
#